data_AF-A0A1Q9TTK5-F1
#
_entry.id   AF-A0A1Q9TTK5-F1
#
_cell.length_a   1.000
_cell.length_b   1.000
_cell.length_c   1.000
_cell.angle_alpha   90.00
_cell.angle_beta   90.00
_cell.angle_gamma   90.00
#
_symmetry.space_group_name_H-M   'P 1'
#
loop_
_entity.id
_entity.type
_entity.pdbx_description
1 polymer ?
#
loop_
_entity_poly.entity_id
_entity_poly.type
_entity_poly.pdbx_seq_one_letter_code
_entity_poly.pdbx_strand_id
1 'polypeptide(L)'
;MPPESLRGTVCVPLMVGASDAHSSAPEASLRPVLVELSAICPTPALYLKEAVLGELGSDTDPAVRWYDRHARTLSSVIDALPVRT
;
A
#
# COMPACT_ATOMS: atom_id res chain seq x y z
N MET A 1 -14.67 -0.38 -14.51
CA MET A 1 -14.87 -1.31 -13.38
C MET A 1 -16.26 -1.10 -12.82
N PRO A 2 -16.91 -2.14 -12.26
CA PRO A 2 -18.14 -1.92 -11.52
C PRO A 2 -17.87 -1.00 -10.30
N PRO A 3 -18.86 -0.20 -9.88
CA PRO A 3 -18.74 0.59 -8.67
C PRO A 3 -18.41 -0.32 -7.48
N GLU A 4 -17.60 0.20 -6.54
CA GLU A 4 -17.27 -0.49 -5.27
C GLU A 4 -16.53 -1.83 -5.44
N SER A 5 -15.84 -2.00 -6.57
CA SER A 5 -15.12 -3.25 -6.90
C SER A 5 -14.08 -3.70 -5.87
N LEU A 6 -13.62 -2.82 -4.98
CA LEU A 6 -12.68 -3.11 -3.90
C LEU A 6 -13.32 -3.04 -2.51
N ARG A 7 -14.66 -3.06 -2.40
CA ARG A 7 -15.37 -3.03 -1.11
C ARG A 7 -14.82 -4.09 -0.15
N GLY A 8 -14.43 -3.63 1.04
CA GLY A 8 -13.90 -4.50 2.10
C GLY A 8 -12.51 -5.07 1.81
N THR A 9 -11.83 -4.57 0.77
CA THR A 9 -10.46 -4.98 0.43
C THR A 9 -9.48 -4.03 1.10
N VAL A 10 -8.55 -4.57 1.89
CA VAL A 10 -7.41 -3.80 2.39
C VAL A 10 -6.38 -3.67 1.28
N CYS A 11 -6.01 -2.43 0.95
CA CYS A 11 -5.03 -2.12 -0.09
C CYS A 11 -3.88 -1.28 0.48
N VAL A 12 -2.69 -1.49 -0.07
CA VAL A 12 -1.52 -0.64 0.12
C VAL A 12 -1.27 0.09 -1.19
N PRO A 13 -1.40 1.43 -1.25
CA PRO A 13 -1.02 2.18 -2.45
C PRO A 13 0.50 2.06 -2.62
N LEU A 14 0.95 1.43 -3.71
CA LEU A 14 2.37 1.20 -3.98
C LEU A 14 2.77 1.84 -5.31
N MET A 15 3.91 2.52 -5.31
CA MET A 15 4.51 3.04 -6.53
C MET A 15 6.03 2.86 -6.52
N VAL A 16 6.59 2.49 -7.66
CA VAL A 16 8.03 2.53 -7.91
C VAL A 16 8.34 3.78 -8.73
N GLY A 17 9.44 4.47 -8.44
CA GLY A 17 9.93 5.49 -9.36
C GLY A 17 11.41 5.80 -9.22
N ALA A 18 11.92 6.60 -10.15
CA ALA A 18 13.36 6.86 -10.28
C ALA A 18 13.90 7.91 -9.29
N SER A 19 13.05 8.77 -8.73
CA SER A 19 13.45 9.93 -7.92
C SER A 19 12.44 10.26 -6.84
N ASP A 20 12.94 10.71 -5.68
CA ASP A 20 12.12 11.14 -4.54
C ASP A 20 11.21 12.34 -4.86
N ALA A 21 11.44 13.04 -5.99
CA ALA A 21 10.57 14.08 -6.52
C ALA A 21 9.12 13.62 -6.79
N HIS A 22 8.90 12.31 -6.96
CA HIS A 22 7.58 11.72 -7.20
C HIS A 22 7.06 10.92 -5.99
N SER A 23 7.70 11.01 -4.84
CA SER A 23 7.36 10.21 -3.64
C SER A 23 5.93 10.46 -3.11
N SER A 24 5.35 11.62 -3.37
CA SER A 24 3.97 11.95 -2.97
C SER A 24 2.91 11.46 -3.96
N ALA A 25 3.28 11.02 -5.16
CA ALA A 25 2.35 10.59 -6.19
C ALA A 25 1.38 9.44 -5.77
N PRO A 26 1.82 8.38 -5.07
CA PRO A 26 0.87 7.33 -4.66
C PRO A 26 -0.15 7.82 -3.62
N GLU A 27 0.20 8.82 -2.81
CA GLU A 27 -0.75 9.45 -1.89
C GLU A 27 -1.70 10.40 -2.61
N ALA A 28 -1.17 11.25 -3.47
CA ALA A 28 -1.92 12.31 -4.13
C ALA A 28 -2.84 11.81 -5.26
N SER A 29 -2.49 10.69 -5.90
CA SER A 29 -3.20 10.23 -7.11
C SER A 29 -3.71 8.80 -7.03
N LEU A 30 -2.95 7.87 -6.44
CA LEU A 30 -3.37 6.46 -6.39
C LEU A 30 -4.36 6.17 -5.25
N ARG A 31 -4.11 6.66 -4.03
CA ARG A 31 -5.04 6.47 -2.90
C ARG A 31 -6.46 6.95 -3.22
N PRO A 32 -6.69 8.14 -3.80
CA PRO A 32 -8.04 8.59 -4.14
C PRO A 32 -8.79 7.59 -5.03
N VAL A 33 -8.12 7.01 -6.03
CA VAL A 33 -8.73 6.00 -6.92
C VAL A 33 -9.07 4.72 -6.17
N LEU A 34 -8.18 4.24 -5.29
CA LEU A 34 -8.45 3.05 -4.48
C LEU A 34 -9.65 3.25 -3.55
N VAL A 35 -9.74 4.40 -2.88
CA VAL A 35 -10.86 4.74 -1.98
C VAL A 35 -12.16 4.93 -2.76
N GLU A 36 -12.13 5.54 -3.95
CA GLU A 36 -13.30 5.65 -4.83
C GLU A 36 -13.87 4.26 -5.21
N LEU A 37 -12.99 3.28 -5.40
CA LEU A 37 -13.38 1.88 -5.62
C LEU A 37 -13.78 1.14 -4.33
N SER A 38 -13.92 1.85 -3.20
CA SER A 38 -14.27 1.32 -1.86
C SER A 38 -13.19 0.47 -1.19
N ALA A 39 -11.92 0.63 -1.56
CA ALA A 39 -10.81 0.01 -0.84
C ALA A 39 -10.57 0.68 0.53
N ILE A 40 -10.00 -0.09 1.45
CA ILE A 40 -9.53 0.38 2.76
C ILE A 40 -8.01 0.52 2.67
N CYS A 41 -7.50 1.74 2.81
CA CYS A 41 -6.05 2.01 2.76
C CYS A 41 -5.58 2.53 4.13
N PRO A 42 -5.31 1.66 5.12
CA PRO A 42 -5.15 2.07 6.52
C PRO A 42 -3.73 2.55 6.84
N THR A 43 -2.79 2.37 5.92
CA THR A 43 -1.38 2.74 6.06
C THR A 43 -1.02 3.83 5.06
N PRO A 44 0.09 4.57 5.27
CA PRO A 44 0.70 5.38 4.23
C PRO A 44 1.02 4.56 2.98
N ALA A 45 1.13 5.22 1.84
CA ALA A 45 1.59 4.62 0.61
C ALA A 45 3.05 4.14 0.74
N LEU A 46 3.37 3.08 0.00
CA LEU A 46 4.72 2.60 -0.17
C LEU A 46 5.30 3.15 -1.47
N TYR A 47 6.28 4.04 -1.36
CA TYR A 47 7.09 4.48 -2.50
C TYR A 47 8.45 3.79 -2.45
N LEU A 48 8.82 3.09 -3.53
CA LEU A 48 10.12 2.45 -3.68
C LEU A 48 10.91 3.13 -4.79
N LYS A 49 12.19 3.42 -4.52
CA LYS A 49 13.09 3.86 -5.59
C LYS A 49 13.48 2.66 -6.45
N GLU A 50 13.50 2.84 -7.77
CA GLU A 50 13.95 1.79 -8.70
C GLU A 50 15.35 1.26 -8.34
N ALA A 51 16.24 2.16 -7.93
CA ALA A 51 17.62 1.83 -7.55
C ALA A 51 17.73 0.85 -6.35
N VAL A 52 16.71 0.74 -5.50
CA VAL A 52 16.73 -0.16 -4.32
C VAL A 52 16.01 -1.49 -4.59
N LEU A 53 15.48 -1.71 -5.80
CA LEU A 53 14.78 -2.96 -6.11
C LEU A 53 15.70 -4.18 -6.10
N GLY A 54 16.99 -4.00 -6.35
CA GLY A 54 17.99 -5.07 -6.21
C GLY A 54 18.19 -5.56 -4.77
N GLU A 55 17.70 -4.82 -3.78
CA GLU A 55 17.78 -5.16 -2.36
C GLU A 55 16.55 -5.93 -1.85
N LEU A 56 15.53 -6.14 -2.69
CA LEU A 56 14.34 -6.91 -2.28
C LEU A 56 14.72 -8.35 -1.91
N GLY A 57 14.16 -8.85 -0.81
CA GLY A 57 14.48 -10.14 -0.22
C GLY A 57 15.76 -10.18 0.62
N SER A 58 16.50 -9.07 0.73
CA SER A 58 17.69 -8.97 1.59
C SER A 58 17.37 -8.53 3.02
N ASP A 59 18.37 -8.55 3.90
CA ASP A 59 18.25 -7.99 5.27
C ASP A 59 17.98 -6.47 5.28
N THR A 60 18.19 -5.78 4.17
CA THR A 60 17.88 -4.35 4.01
C THR A 60 16.60 -4.09 3.23
N ASP A 61 15.83 -5.13 2.89
CA ASP A 61 14.63 -5.01 2.05
C ASP A 61 13.73 -3.84 2.49
N PRO A 62 13.60 -2.78 1.67
CA PRO A 62 12.84 -1.60 2.02
C PRO A 62 11.33 -1.87 2.13
N ALA A 63 10.80 -2.85 1.40
CA ALA A 63 9.40 -3.27 1.51
C ALA A 63 9.15 -4.00 2.82
N VAL A 64 10.07 -4.87 3.27
CA VAL A 64 9.98 -5.52 4.59
C VAL A 64 10.07 -4.50 5.71
N ARG A 65 11.02 -3.56 5.65
CA ARG A 65 11.12 -2.48 6.65
C ARG A 65 9.85 -1.63 6.73
N TRP A 66 9.23 -1.35 5.58
CA TRP A 66 7.93 -0.67 5.55
C TRP A 66 6.83 -1.55 6.15
N TYR A 67 6.81 -2.85 5.83
CA TYR A 67 5.84 -3.80 6.37
C TYR A 67 5.95 -3.87 7.89
N ASP A 68 7.14 -4.08 8.46
CA ASP A 68 7.35 -4.19 9.91
C ASP A 68 6.83 -2.96 10.67
N ARG A 69 6.97 -1.77 10.08
CA ARG A 69 6.46 -0.52 10.65
C ARG A 69 4.92 -0.48 10.71
N HIS A 70 4.24 -1.14 9.78
CA HIS A 70 2.79 -1.01 9.59
C HIS A 70 2.01 -2.31 9.79
N ALA A 71 2.69 -3.43 10.01
CA ALA A 71 2.10 -4.77 10.11
C ALA A 71 0.98 -4.81 11.14
N ARG A 72 1.18 -4.19 12.31
CA ARG A 72 0.15 -4.10 13.36
C ARG A 72 -1.13 -3.41 12.87
N THR A 73 -1.01 -2.31 12.12
CA THR A 73 -2.16 -1.58 11.57
C THR A 73 -2.88 -2.44 10.53
N LEU A 74 -2.14 -3.08 9.63
CA LEU A 74 -2.70 -3.97 8.63
C LEU A 74 -3.43 -5.15 9.28
N SER A 75 -2.77 -5.87 10.20
CA SER A 75 -3.37 -6.98 10.94
C SER A 75 -4.63 -6.55 11.68
N SER A 76 -4.58 -5.44 12.44
CA SER A 76 -5.74 -4.97 13.20
C SER A 76 -6.94 -4.66 12.31
N VAL A 77 -6.73 -4.11 11.11
CA VAL A 77 -7.83 -3.82 10.17
C VAL A 77 -8.33 -5.08 9.51
N ILE A 78 -7.43 -5.98 9.10
CA ILE A 78 -7.79 -7.29 8.53
C ILE A 78 -8.62 -8.10 9.53
N ASP A 79 -8.19 -8.16 10.78
CA ASP A 79 -8.88 -8.88 11.86
C ASP A 79 -10.25 -8.30 12.19
N ALA A 80 -10.45 -6.99 11.95
CA ALA A 80 -11.72 -6.31 12.16
C ALA A 80 -12.70 -6.48 10.99
N LEU A 81 -12.25 -6.96 9.84
CA LEU A 81 -13.11 -7.14 8.68
C LEU A 81 -13.92 -8.44 8.78
N PRO A 82 -15.22 -8.40 8.45
CA PRO A 82 -16.02 -9.61 8.40
C PRO A 82 -15.49 -10.56 7.33
N VAL A 83 -15.45 -11.87 7.63
CA VAL A 83 -15.13 -12.91 6.66
C VAL A 83 -16.13 -12.81 5.50
N ARG A 84 -15.61 -12.65 4.28
CA ARG A 84 -16.44 -12.63 3.07
C ARG A 84 -17.05 -14.02 2.85
N THR A 85 -18.33 -14.16 3.14
CA THR A 85 -19.19 -15.29 2.69
C THR A 85 -19.57 -15.14 1.23
#